data_AF-A0A8A7KE08-F1
#
_entry.id   AF-A0A8A7KE08-F1
#
_cell.length_a   1.000
_cell.length_b   1.000
_cell.length_c   1.000
_cell.angle_alpha   90.00
_cell.angle_beta   90.00
_cell.angle_gamma   90.00
#
_symmetry.space_group_name_H-M   'P 1'
#
loop_
_entity.id
_entity.type
_entity.pdbx_description
1 polymer ?
#
loop_
_entity_poly.entity_id
_entity_poly.type
_entity_poly.pdbx_seq_one_letter_code
_entity_poly.pdbx_strand_id
1 'polypeptide(L)'
;MLFEYNLRKGAIFMHFFHKYKKLLAILLIFFISLPFPLVLSSNIVYADNGDSGHPSWLKGILLILISFIINNFVEKNNTIDENNGGIIDDKPLLDDLEGAGKNLSREVLGYYVNWLSPNASSFDALKTNHNQLDYIAPFWYTINPDGGIEERYGGHQYEVDSFARTQGTEILPLINNNQQNNMILVDPATRTKAVDNIVNLVEKYNYDGVNIDFEFIPPWTRNGYTRFIQELSKKLREREKKITIAVFPKIDVSLELQGAYDYAALEPYIDRMVIMTYDKHWSTGPAGPIAPIDWVEENIKYTLEYIPAEKLLLGIANYGYDWSSSLGKDISAKEAKIIARENGAEINWDDKSQSPYFYYQDSNNIKHEVWFESSAATAFKLQLVNKYNLQGIAIWRLGNGTDEFWNKIQKHLR
;
A
#
# COMPACT_ATOMS: atom_id res chain seq x y z
N MET A 1 -46.31 16.06 18.43
CA MET A 1 -46.70 15.49 17.11
C MET A 1 -45.64 14.57 16.49
N LEU A 2 -44.33 14.88 16.44
CA LEU A 2 -43.31 13.91 15.95
C LEU A 2 -43.08 12.70 16.89
N PHE A 3 -43.32 12.85 18.20
CA PHE A 3 -43.12 11.77 19.18
C PHE A 3 -44.20 10.67 19.08
N GLU A 4 -45.46 11.04 18.80
CA GLU A 4 -46.55 10.09 18.57
C GLU A 4 -46.44 9.37 17.22
N TYR A 5 -45.82 10.00 16.22
CA TYR A 5 -45.58 9.40 14.91
C TYR A 5 -44.58 8.23 15.00
N ASN A 6 -43.54 8.35 15.84
CA ASN A 6 -42.55 7.30 16.05
C ASN A 6 -43.07 6.12 16.90
N LEU A 7 -43.93 6.39 17.88
CA LEU A 7 -44.59 5.33 18.68
C LEU A 7 -45.52 4.44 17.84
N ARG A 8 -46.23 5.02 16.85
CA ARG A 8 -47.08 4.25 15.92
C ARG A 8 -46.27 3.34 14.99
N LYS A 9 -45.06 3.74 14.55
CA LYS A 9 -44.17 2.87 13.76
C LYS A 9 -43.62 1.70 14.58
N GLY A 10 -43.26 1.92 15.84
CA GLY A 10 -42.79 0.86 16.75
C GLY A 10 -43.86 -0.21 17.01
N ALA A 11 -45.12 0.21 17.20
CA ALA A 11 -46.25 -0.71 17.40
C ALA A 11 -46.57 -1.55 16.15
N ILE A 12 -46.51 -0.94 14.95
CA ILE A 12 -46.70 -1.65 13.67
C ILE A 12 -45.57 -2.66 13.45
N PHE A 13 -44.33 -2.29 13.77
CA PHE A 13 -43.17 -3.17 13.65
C PHE A 13 -43.26 -4.37 14.59
N MET A 14 -43.65 -4.16 15.85
CA MET A 14 -43.86 -5.27 16.80
C MET A 14 -45.03 -6.17 16.40
N HIS A 15 -46.14 -5.61 15.89
CA HIS A 15 -47.28 -6.40 15.43
C HIS A 15 -46.93 -7.24 14.20
N PHE A 16 -46.16 -6.69 13.26
CA PHE A 16 -45.64 -7.42 12.11
C PHE A 16 -44.70 -8.55 12.54
N PHE A 17 -43.77 -8.25 13.45
CA PHE A 17 -42.83 -9.25 13.95
C PHE A 17 -43.54 -10.41 14.66
N HIS A 18 -44.56 -10.11 15.47
CA HIS A 18 -45.34 -11.15 16.16
C HIS A 18 -46.17 -12.00 15.18
N LYS A 19 -46.78 -11.37 14.17
CA LYS A 19 -47.61 -12.04 13.15
C LYS A 19 -46.80 -12.97 12.24
N TYR A 20 -45.54 -12.62 11.94
CA TYR A 20 -44.71 -13.36 10.99
C TYR A 20 -43.53 -14.11 11.61
N LYS A 21 -43.40 -14.14 12.95
CA LYS A 21 -42.27 -14.79 13.67
C LYS A 21 -42.03 -16.24 13.25
N LYS A 22 -43.10 -17.03 13.04
CA LYS A 22 -42.98 -18.42 12.56
C LYS A 22 -42.49 -18.50 11.11
N LEU A 23 -42.94 -17.60 10.24
CA LEU A 23 -42.50 -17.53 8.84
C LEU A 23 -41.03 -17.14 8.75
N LEU A 24 -40.59 -16.19 9.59
CA LEU A 24 -39.20 -15.73 9.68
C LEU A 24 -38.28 -16.85 10.19
N ALA A 25 -38.73 -17.61 11.19
CA ALA A 25 -37.99 -18.77 11.71
C ALA A 25 -37.86 -19.89 10.68
N ILE A 26 -38.92 -20.16 9.90
CA ILE A 26 -38.87 -21.15 8.80
C ILE A 26 -37.89 -20.71 7.72
N LEU A 27 -37.90 -19.43 7.32
CA LEU A 27 -36.94 -18.87 6.36
C LEU A 27 -35.49 -18.96 6.87
N LEU A 28 -35.26 -18.70 8.16
CA LEU A 28 -33.94 -18.83 8.78
C LEU A 28 -33.44 -20.27 8.76
N ILE A 29 -34.30 -21.24 9.10
CA ILE A 29 -33.97 -22.66 9.04
C ILE A 29 -33.68 -23.07 7.61
N PHE A 30 -34.48 -22.60 6.63
CA PHE A 30 -34.29 -22.90 5.21
C PHE A 30 -32.94 -22.37 4.68
N PHE A 31 -32.52 -21.18 5.11
CA PHE A 31 -31.22 -20.59 4.76
C PHE A 31 -30.03 -21.29 5.43
N ILE A 32 -30.19 -21.81 6.65
CA ILE A 32 -29.15 -22.58 7.35
C ILE A 32 -29.02 -24.00 6.76
N SER A 33 -30.10 -24.55 6.19
CA SER A 33 -30.13 -25.90 5.62
C SER A 33 -29.75 -26.01 4.13
N LEU A 34 -29.53 -24.89 3.43
CA LEU A 34 -29.10 -24.92 2.03
C LEU A 34 -27.58 -25.19 1.96
N PRO A 35 -27.14 -26.20 1.19
CA PRO A 35 -25.71 -26.43 1.00
C PRO A 35 -25.07 -25.22 0.32
N PHE A 36 -23.95 -24.78 0.91
CA PHE A 36 -23.18 -23.58 0.57
C PHE A 36 -22.71 -23.42 -0.90
N PRO A 37 -22.72 -24.42 -1.82
CA PRO A 37 -22.31 -24.17 -3.21
C PRO A 37 -23.34 -23.49 -4.13
N LEU A 38 -24.60 -23.29 -3.73
CA LEU A 38 -25.65 -22.80 -4.66
C LEU A 38 -25.83 -21.27 -4.70
N VAL A 39 -25.05 -20.51 -3.93
CA VAL A 39 -25.15 -19.03 -3.90
C VAL A 39 -24.14 -18.35 -4.84
N LEU A 40 -23.22 -19.10 -5.48
CA LEU A 40 -22.21 -18.54 -6.39
C LEU A 40 -22.36 -18.94 -7.87
N SER A 41 -23.51 -19.47 -8.28
CA SER A 41 -23.78 -19.72 -9.70
C SER A 41 -25.11 -19.10 -10.14
N SER A 42 -25.16 -17.76 -10.17
CA SER A 42 -26.05 -17.07 -11.10
C SER A 42 -25.44 -15.73 -11.52
N ASN A 43 -24.84 -15.75 -12.71
CA ASN A 43 -24.73 -14.56 -13.56
C ASN A 43 -26.15 -14.02 -13.78
N ILE A 44 -26.61 -13.10 -12.93
CA ILE A 44 -27.83 -12.35 -13.20
C ILE A 44 -27.43 -11.14 -14.04
N VAL A 45 -27.54 -11.37 -15.35
CA VAL A 45 -27.64 -10.38 -16.40
C VAL A 45 -28.63 -9.29 -15.98
N TYR A 46 -28.19 -8.03 -16.06
CA TYR A 46 -29.05 -6.86 -15.96
C TYR A 46 -30.05 -6.88 -17.13
N ALA A 47 -31.27 -7.32 -16.85
CA ALA A 47 -32.42 -7.07 -17.69
C ALA A 47 -33.45 -6.30 -16.86
N ASP A 48 -33.54 -5.01 -17.16
CA ASP A 48 -34.63 -4.14 -16.76
C ASP A 48 -35.92 -4.67 -17.42
N ASN A 49 -36.86 -5.15 -16.60
CA ASN A 49 -38.25 -5.33 -16.99
C ASN A 49 -39.13 -5.49 -15.74
N GLY A 50 -39.98 -4.48 -15.54
CA GLY A 50 -41.35 -4.56 -15.04
C GLY A 50 -41.74 -5.60 -13.97
N ASP A 51 -42.10 -5.05 -12.81
CA ASP A 51 -43.17 -5.54 -11.92
C ASP A 51 -42.93 -6.84 -11.13
N SER A 52 -42.27 -6.70 -9.97
CA SER A 52 -42.55 -7.55 -8.82
C SER A 52 -42.73 -6.65 -7.59
N GLY A 53 -43.96 -6.55 -7.10
CA GLY A 53 -44.41 -5.65 -6.03
C GLY A 53 -43.83 -5.94 -4.63
N HIS A 54 -42.51 -5.92 -4.49
CA HIS A 54 -41.82 -5.98 -3.21
C HIS A 54 -41.09 -4.66 -2.93
N PRO A 55 -41.36 -3.99 -1.78
CA PRO A 55 -40.75 -2.71 -1.46
C PRO A 55 -39.22 -2.78 -1.40
N SER A 56 -38.55 -1.87 -2.12
CA SER A 56 -37.09 -1.72 -2.16
C SER A 56 -36.42 -1.57 -0.79
N TRP A 57 -37.14 -1.07 0.22
CA TRP A 57 -36.62 -0.93 1.59
C TRP A 57 -36.36 -2.29 2.29
N LEU A 58 -37.08 -3.36 1.92
CA LEU A 58 -36.85 -4.70 2.47
C LEU A 58 -35.50 -5.28 2.02
N LYS A 59 -35.06 -4.97 0.78
CA LYS A 59 -33.73 -5.34 0.27
C LYS A 59 -32.61 -4.62 1.04
N GLY A 60 -32.82 -3.35 1.40
CA GLY A 60 -31.88 -2.58 2.23
C GLY A 60 -31.71 -3.13 3.64
N ILE A 61 -32.80 -3.53 4.30
CA ILE A 61 -32.74 -4.14 5.64
C ILE A 61 -32.04 -5.51 5.61
N LEU A 62 -32.29 -6.31 4.57
CA LEU A 62 -31.64 -7.62 4.41
C LEU A 62 -30.12 -7.48 4.26
N LEU A 63 -29.65 -6.49 3.50
CA LEU A 63 -28.22 -6.21 3.34
C LEU A 63 -27.56 -5.74 4.64
N ILE A 64 -28.24 -4.91 5.43
CA ILE A 64 -27.75 -4.46 6.75
C ILE A 64 -27.65 -5.65 7.72
N LEU A 65 -28.63 -6.55 7.73
CA LEU A 65 -28.61 -7.74 8.59
C LEU A 65 -27.52 -8.73 8.18
N ILE A 66 -27.29 -8.94 6.88
CA ILE A 66 -26.19 -9.77 6.37
C ILE A 66 -24.84 -9.17 6.76
N SER A 67 -24.66 -7.86 6.60
CA SER A 67 -23.43 -7.16 6.99
C SER A 67 -23.18 -7.22 8.50
N PHE A 68 -24.24 -7.11 9.32
CA PHE A 68 -24.14 -7.21 10.78
C PHE A 68 -23.81 -8.62 11.27
N ILE A 69 -24.32 -9.66 10.59
CA ILE A 69 -23.99 -11.07 10.88
C ILE A 69 -22.55 -11.38 10.46
N ILE A 70 -22.12 -10.90 9.30
CA ILE A 70 -20.72 -11.08 8.83
C ILE A 70 -19.76 -10.39 9.80
N ASN A 71 -20.01 -9.13 10.20
CA ASN A 71 -19.13 -8.43 11.14
C ASN A 71 -19.07 -9.13 12.51
N ASN A 72 -20.20 -9.55 13.07
CA ASN A 72 -20.19 -10.24 14.36
C ASN A 72 -19.56 -11.64 14.30
N PHE A 73 -19.61 -12.32 13.15
CA PHE A 73 -18.97 -13.64 13.00
C PHE A 73 -17.46 -13.52 12.73
N VAL A 74 -17.03 -12.46 12.06
CA VAL A 74 -15.61 -12.13 11.84
C VAL A 74 -14.95 -11.62 13.12
N GLU A 75 -15.61 -10.74 13.88
CA GLU A 75 -15.06 -10.23 15.16
C GLU A 75 -14.91 -11.33 16.21
N LYS A 76 -15.82 -12.30 16.27
CA LYS A 76 -15.77 -13.37 17.28
C LYS A 76 -14.72 -14.44 17.00
N ASN A 77 -14.26 -14.57 15.75
CA ASN A 77 -13.23 -15.54 15.34
C ASN A 77 -11.82 -14.93 15.23
N ASN A 78 -11.66 -13.61 15.46
CA ASN A 78 -10.38 -12.91 15.39
C ASN A 78 -9.63 -12.78 16.73
N THR A 79 -9.99 -13.57 17.76
CA THR A 79 -9.10 -13.78 18.90
C THR A 79 -8.11 -14.90 18.56
N ILE A 80 -7.18 -14.60 17.66
CA ILE A 80 -6.06 -15.49 17.35
C ILE A 80 -4.95 -15.19 18.36
N ASP A 81 -4.63 -16.18 19.18
CA ASP A 81 -3.49 -16.19 20.09
C ASP A 81 -2.20 -16.14 19.25
N GLU A 82 -1.47 -15.02 19.31
CA GLU A 82 -0.27 -14.72 18.52
C GLU A 82 0.94 -15.59 18.89
N ASN A 83 0.84 -16.44 19.92
CA ASN A 83 2.00 -17.03 20.58
C ASN A 83 2.48 -18.40 20.06
N ASN A 84 1.90 -18.99 19.00
CA ASN A 84 2.26 -20.35 18.58
C ASN A 84 2.46 -20.52 17.05
N GLY A 85 3.29 -19.68 16.44
CA GLY A 85 3.91 -19.94 15.14
C GLY A 85 5.39 -19.56 15.20
N GLY A 86 6.28 -20.40 14.67
CA GLY A 86 7.76 -20.29 14.81
C GLY A 86 8.27 -18.85 14.84
N ILE A 87 8.77 -18.45 16.00
CA ILE A 87 9.13 -17.07 16.33
C ILE A 87 10.46 -16.73 15.64
N ILE A 88 10.39 -16.05 14.50
CA ILE A 88 11.56 -15.37 13.89
C ILE A 88 11.62 -13.90 14.34
N ASP A 89 10.49 -13.32 14.77
CA ASP A 89 10.43 -11.89 15.11
C ASP A 89 11.25 -11.48 16.34
N ASP A 90 11.67 -12.46 17.15
CA ASP A 90 12.52 -12.28 18.33
C ASP A 90 14.00 -12.62 18.10
N LYS A 91 14.47 -12.75 16.84
CA LYS A 91 15.92 -12.94 16.61
C LYS A 91 16.68 -11.77 17.26
N PRO A 92 17.58 -12.02 18.23
CA PRO A 92 18.37 -10.96 18.83
C PRO A 92 19.21 -10.33 17.72
N LEU A 93 18.94 -9.05 17.46
CA LEU A 93 19.80 -8.21 16.64
C LEU A 93 21.17 -8.17 17.33
N LEU A 94 22.26 -8.37 16.58
CA LEU A 94 23.63 -8.22 17.08
C LEU A 94 23.78 -6.83 17.67
N ASP A 95 23.74 -6.79 19.00
CA ASP A 95 23.84 -5.65 19.92
C ASP A 95 22.94 -4.44 19.60
N ASP A 96 22.22 -4.01 20.64
CA ASP A 96 21.83 -2.63 20.87
C ASP A 96 23.09 -1.75 20.91
N LEU A 97 23.79 -1.60 19.77
CA LEU A 97 24.98 -0.78 19.63
C LEU A 97 24.60 0.65 19.99
N GLU A 98 25.03 1.03 21.18
CA GLU A 98 24.94 2.33 21.81
C GLU A 98 25.01 3.47 20.80
N GLY A 99 23.83 4.00 20.51
CA GLY A 99 23.61 5.24 19.78
C GLY A 99 22.32 5.94 20.20
N ALA A 100 21.75 5.59 21.37
CA ALA A 100 20.63 6.28 21.97
C ALA A 100 21.11 7.61 22.56
N GLY A 101 21.29 8.61 21.71
CA GLY A 101 21.79 9.93 22.12
C GLY A 101 21.50 11.09 21.19
N LYS A 102 20.79 10.88 20.08
CA LYS A 102 20.27 11.97 19.25
C LYS A 102 18.79 11.75 19.00
N ASN A 103 18.03 12.84 19.07
CA ASN A 103 16.64 12.88 18.66
C ASN A 103 16.62 12.64 17.14
N LEU A 104 16.59 11.38 16.71
CA LEU A 104 16.67 10.95 15.31
C LEU A 104 15.29 11.11 14.69
N SER A 105 14.78 12.33 14.54
CA SER A 105 13.50 12.54 13.87
C SER A 105 13.65 12.30 12.36
N ARG A 106 13.53 11.04 11.94
CA ARG A 106 13.58 10.62 10.54
C ARG A 106 12.20 10.74 9.92
N GLU A 107 12.15 11.04 8.63
CA GLU A 107 10.91 11.13 7.89
C GLU A 107 10.33 9.75 7.54
N VAL A 108 9.02 9.63 7.58
CA VAL A 108 8.29 8.42 7.19
C VAL A 108 7.19 8.80 6.22
N LEU A 109 7.36 8.36 4.98
CA LEU A 109 6.34 8.45 3.93
C LEU A 109 5.61 7.12 3.79
N GLY A 110 4.29 7.13 3.82
CA GLY A 110 3.47 5.94 3.58
C GLY A 110 2.77 5.99 2.22
N TYR A 111 3.03 5.01 1.34
CA TYR A 111 2.25 4.88 0.11
C TYR A 111 0.84 4.41 0.47
N TYR A 112 -0.14 5.26 0.18
CA TYR A 112 -1.53 5.06 0.54
C TYR A 112 -2.30 4.50 -0.66
N VAL A 113 -3.02 3.41 -0.42
CA VAL A 113 -3.55 2.55 -1.46
C VAL A 113 -4.98 2.09 -1.17
N ASN A 114 -5.84 2.11 -2.21
CA ASN A 114 -7.30 1.88 -2.09
C ASN A 114 -7.84 0.70 -2.90
N TRP A 115 -6.96 -0.16 -3.39
CA TRP A 115 -7.29 -1.46 -3.98
C TRP A 115 -8.15 -2.24 -2.99
N LEU A 116 -9.20 -2.88 -3.48
CA LEU A 116 -10.04 -3.81 -2.72
C LEU A 116 -9.25 -5.11 -2.42
N SER A 117 -8.19 -5.03 -1.61
CA SER A 117 -7.59 -6.21 -1.00
C SER A 117 -8.30 -6.48 0.33
N PRO A 118 -8.83 -7.68 0.56
CA PRO A 118 -9.28 -8.09 1.89
C PRO A 118 -8.17 -7.81 2.91
N ASN A 119 -8.49 -7.11 4.01
CA ASN A 119 -7.58 -6.81 5.13
C ASN A 119 -6.44 -5.79 4.89
N ALA A 120 -6.31 -5.19 3.70
CA ALA A 120 -5.37 -4.09 3.46
C ALA A 120 -6.13 -2.76 3.39
N SER A 121 -6.25 -2.08 4.53
CA SER A 121 -6.87 -0.75 4.61
C SER A 121 -5.78 0.25 4.93
N SER A 122 -5.23 0.92 3.90
CA SER A 122 -4.30 2.04 4.13
C SER A 122 -4.92 3.11 5.02
N PHE A 123 -6.25 3.25 5.00
CA PHE A 123 -6.94 4.21 5.87
C PHE A 123 -6.93 3.79 7.33
N ASP A 124 -7.09 2.50 7.63
CA ASP A 124 -6.95 2.02 9.01
C ASP A 124 -5.49 2.12 9.49
N ALA A 125 -4.53 1.78 8.64
CA ALA A 125 -3.11 1.96 8.94
C ALA A 125 -2.76 3.44 9.20
N LEU A 126 -3.29 4.36 8.38
CA LEU A 126 -3.14 5.80 8.60
C LEU A 126 -3.77 6.24 9.91
N LYS A 127 -5.01 5.82 10.22
CA LYS A 127 -5.68 6.17 11.48
C LYS A 127 -4.88 5.71 12.69
N THR A 128 -4.42 4.47 12.68
CA THR A 128 -3.70 3.87 13.82
C THR A 128 -2.29 4.43 13.99
N ASN A 129 -1.60 4.78 12.89
CA ASN A 129 -0.16 5.10 12.92
C ASN A 129 0.19 6.53 12.46
N HIS A 130 -0.80 7.44 12.40
CA HIS A 130 -0.59 8.83 11.97
C HIS A 130 0.53 9.55 12.72
N ASN A 131 0.71 9.26 14.00
CA ASN A 131 1.75 9.87 14.85
C ASN A 131 3.19 9.49 14.43
N GLN A 132 3.34 8.48 13.57
CA GLN A 132 4.62 8.04 13.03
C GLN A 132 4.77 8.40 11.54
N LEU A 133 3.79 9.07 10.92
CA LEU A 133 3.76 9.39 9.49
C LEU A 133 3.87 10.90 9.27
N ASP A 134 4.94 11.35 8.61
CA ASP A 134 5.08 12.75 8.19
C ASP A 134 4.38 12.99 6.86
N TYR A 135 4.38 11.98 5.97
CA TYR A 135 3.75 12.06 4.65
C TYR A 135 2.88 10.84 4.35
N ILE A 136 1.81 11.07 3.61
CA ILE A 136 1.18 10.04 2.78
C ILE A 136 1.36 10.36 1.30
N ALA A 137 1.53 9.32 0.50
CA ALA A 137 1.52 9.38 -0.95
C ALA A 137 0.35 8.56 -1.53
N PRO A 138 -0.87 9.15 -1.63
CA PRO A 138 -2.02 8.46 -2.20
C PRO A 138 -1.85 8.12 -3.67
N PHE A 139 -2.01 6.84 -4.02
CA PHE A 139 -2.01 6.35 -5.40
C PHE A 139 -3.35 6.65 -6.08
N TRP A 140 -3.53 7.89 -6.52
CA TRP A 140 -4.81 8.38 -7.06
C TRP A 140 -4.75 8.89 -8.50
N TYR A 141 -3.56 9.09 -9.07
CA TYR A 141 -3.45 9.78 -10.35
C TYR A 141 -2.48 9.09 -11.30
N THR A 142 -2.90 8.99 -12.56
CA THR A 142 -2.06 8.59 -13.69
C THR A 142 -1.99 9.72 -14.69
N ILE A 143 -0.78 10.12 -15.08
CA ILE A 143 -0.60 11.03 -16.20
C ILE A 143 -0.64 10.27 -17.52
N ASN A 144 -1.45 10.78 -18.45
CA ASN A 144 -1.60 10.24 -19.79
C ASN A 144 -0.56 10.81 -20.74
N PRO A 145 -0.30 10.13 -21.88
CA PRO A 145 0.71 10.57 -22.83
C PRO A 145 0.44 11.97 -23.42
N ASP A 146 -0.82 12.41 -23.45
CA ASP A 146 -1.21 13.74 -23.93
C ASP A 146 -1.08 14.85 -22.87
N GLY A 147 -0.57 14.51 -21.67
CA GLY A 147 -0.45 15.38 -20.50
C GLY A 147 -1.72 15.54 -19.68
N GLY A 148 -2.82 14.85 -20.00
CA GLY A 148 -4.01 14.79 -19.15
C GLY A 148 -3.79 13.92 -17.90
N ILE A 149 -4.58 14.14 -16.85
CA ILE A 149 -4.52 13.33 -15.61
C ILE A 149 -5.80 12.50 -15.51
N GLU A 150 -5.64 11.19 -15.34
CA GLU A 150 -6.70 10.23 -15.03
C GLU A 150 -6.73 9.95 -13.53
N GLU A 151 -7.92 9.95 -12.94
CA GLU A 151 -8.12 9.53 -11.55
C GLU A 151 -8.21 7.99 -11.46
N ARG A 152 -7.54 7.43 -10.47
CA ARG A 152 -7.52 6.01 -10.12
C ARG A 152 -8.19 5.79 -8.77
N TYR A 153 -8.83 4.65 -8.59
CA TYR A 153 -9.35 4.19 -7.29
C TYR A 153 -10.21 5.23 -6.56
N GLY A 154 -11.03 5.98 -7.30
CA GLY A 154 -11.92 7.01 -6.76
C GLY A 154 -11.32 8.42 -6.69
N GLY A 155 -10.05 8.60 -7.09
CA GLY A 155 -9.39 9.91 -7.13
C GLY A 155 -9.24 10.54 -5.74
N HIS A 156 -9.33 11.86 -5.68
CA HIS A 156 -9.27 12.60 -4.41
C HIS A 156 -10.35 12.15 -3.43
N GLN A 157 -9.93 11.77 -2.22
CA GLN A 157 -10.85 11.34 -1.16
C GLN A 157 -10.81 12.30 0.02
N TYR A 158 -11.92 13.04 0.17
CA TYR A 158 -12.06 14.08 1.19
C TYR A 158 -11.84 13.57 2.62
N GLU A 159 -12.29 12.35 2.94
CA GLU A 159 -12.12 11.77 4.28
C GLU A 159 -10.64 11.52 4.60
N VAL A 160 -9.87 11.01 3.62
CA VAL A 160 -8.44 10.76 3.77
C VAL A 160 -7.68 12.08 3.93
N ASP A 161 -7.96 13.06 3.06
CA ASP A 161 -7.34 14.40 3.09
C ASP A 161 -7.64 15.12 4.42
N SER A 162 -8.91 15.15 4.82
CA SER A 162 -9.35 15.77 6.08
C SER A 162 -8.71 15.13 7.31
N PHE A 163 -8.65 13.78 7.35
CA PHE A 163 -8.03 13.07 8.47
C PHE A 163 -6.52 13.36 8.53
N ALA A 164 -5.79 13.19 7.43
CA ALA A 164 -4.34 13.39 7.39
C ALA A 164 -3.97 14.81 7.82
N ARG A 165 -4.66 15.84 7.30
CA ARG A 165 -4.44 17.24 7.70
C ARG A 165 -4.73 17.50 9.17
N THR A 166 -5.80 16.91 9.71
CA THR A 166 -6.15 17.05 11.13
C THR A 166 -5.07 16.46 12.04
N GLN A 167 -4.38 15.42 11.59
CA GLN A 167 -3.27 14.80 12.31
C GLN A 167 -1.90 15.44 12.01
N GLY A 168 -1.85 16.44 11.12
CA GLY A 168 -0.59 17.09 10.72
C GLY A 168 0.26 16.29 9.74
N THR A 169 -0.29 15.24 9.13
CA THR A 169 0.38 14.46 8.09
C THR A 169 0.22 15.17 6.74
N GLU A 170 1.33 15.43 6.07
CA GLU A 170 1.34 16.08 4.76
C GLU A 170 0.94 15.12 3.64
N ILE A 171 0.37 15.66 2.56
CA ILE A 171 -0.22 14.88 1.48
C ILE A 171 0.51 15.19 0.18
N LEU A 172 1.20 14.17 -0.34
CA LEU A 172 1.98 14.20 -1.58
C LEU A 172 1.40 13.18 -2.56
N PRO A 173 0.24 13.44 -3.21
CA PRO A 173 -0.37 12.48 -4.13
C PRO A 173 0.64 11.93 -5.13
N LEU A 174 0.62 10.61 -5.27
CA LEU A 174 1.43 9.91 -6.24
C LEU A 174 0.85 10.12 -7.64
N ILE A 175 1.72 10.51 -8.56
CA ILE A 175 1.41 10.64 -9.99
C ILE A 175 2.29 9.68 -10.74
N ASN A 176 1.70 8.59 -11.23
CA ASN A 176 2.41 7.63 -12.08
C ASN A 176 2.20 7.91 -13.56
N ASN A 177 2.93 7.22 -14.43
CA ASN A 177 2.83 7.35 -15.87
C ASN A 177 2.00 6.21 -16.50
N ASN A 178 1.22 6.56 -17.52
CA ASN A 178 0.75 5.58 -18.48
C ASN A 178 1.93 5.14 -19.38
N GLN A 179 2.24 3.84 -19.37
CA GLN A 179 3.42 3.26 -20.02
C GLN A 179 3.28 3.12 -21.55
N GLN A 180 2.12 3.42 -22.15
CA GLN A 180 1.90 3.21 -23.59
C GLN A 180 2.68 4.18 -24.48
N ASN A 181 3.00 5.39 -24.00
CA ASN A 181 3.71 6.40 -24.80
C ASN A 181 4.35 7.49 -23.92
N ASN A 182 5.58 7.90 -24.26
CA ASN A 182 6.42 8.82 -23.50
C ASN A 182 6.39 10.28 -24.01
N MET A 183 5.30 10.70 -24.69
CA MET A 183 5.17 12.05 -25.28
C MET A 183 5.46 13.19 -24.28
N ILE A 184 5.03 13.04 -23.03
CA ILE A 184 5.31 13.99 -21.93
C ILE A 184 6.82 14.23 -21.71
N LEU A 185 7.69 13.28 -22.08
CA LEU A 185 9.14 13.37 -21.89
C LEU A 185 9.86 13.88 -23.15
N VAL A 186 9.23 13.81 -24.33
CA VAL A 186 9.88 14.13 -25.61
C VAL A 186 9.39 15.43 -26.24
N ASP A 187 8.11 15.75 -26.09
CA ASP A 187 7.49 16.92 -26.71
C ASP A 187 7.36 18.08 -25.69
N PRO A 188 7.98 19.24 -25.93
CA PRO A 188 7.92 20.37 -24.99
C PRO A 188 6.52 20.90 -24.70
N ALA A 189 5.62 20.92 -25.68
CA ALA A 189 4.27 21.43 -25.47
C ALA A 189 3.45 20.48 -24.57
N THR A 190 3.54 19.19 -24.85
CA THR A 190 2.91 18.12 -24.06
C THR A 190 3.46 18.07 -22.65
N ARG A 191 4.79 18.23 -22.49
CA ARG A 191 5.45 18.35 -21.20
C ARG A 191 4.93 19.54 -20.39
N THR A 192 4.83 20.71 -21.03
CA THR A 192 4.30 21.93 -20.39
C THR A 192 2.87 21.72 -19.91
N LYS A 193 2.01 21.15 -20.77
CA LYS A 193 0.61 20.80 -20.43
C LYS A 193 0.53 19.83 -19.26
N ALA A 194 1.36 18.78 -19.26
CA ALA A 194 1.45 17.82 -18.17
C ALA A 194 1.82 18.50 -16.85
N VAL A 195 2.87 19.33 -16.87
CA VAL A 195 3.32 20.10 -15.70
C VAL A 195 2.22 21.04 -15.20
N ASP A 196 1.54 21.77 -16.09
CA ASP A 196 0.44 22.66 -15.71
C ASP A 196 -0.73 21.91 -15.08
N ASN A 197 -1.09 20.75 -15.61
CA ASN A 197 -2.16 19.94 -15.04
C ASN A 197 -1.82 19.42 -13.64
N ILE A 198 -0.56 19.05 -13.39
CA ILE A 198 -0.11 18.64 -12.05
C ILE A 198 -0.17 19.83 -11.08
N VAL A 199 0.31 21.01 -11.49
CA VAL A 199 0.27 22.21 -10.64
C VAL A 199 -1.18 22.60 -10.31
N ASN A 200 -2.07 22.59 -11.31
CA ASN A 200 -3.50 22.84 -11.11
C ASN A 200 -4.13 21.84 -10.15
N LEU A 201 -3.73 20.56 -10.21
CA LEU A 201 -4.20 19.53 -9.28
C LEU A 201 -3.77 19.83 -7.84
N VAL A 202 -2.49 20.18 -7.64
CA VAL A 202 -1.94 20.57 -6.33
C VAL A 202 -2.66 21.78 -5.76
N GLU A 203 -2.91 22.81 -6.58
CA GLU A 203 -3.64 24.01 -6.14
C GLU A 203 -5.11 23.71 -5.83
N LYS A 204 -5.79 22.93 -6.69
CA LYS A 204 -7.22 22.61 -6.56
C LYS A 204 -7.55 21.92 -5.23
N TYR A 205 -6.69 21.01 -4.78
CA TYR A 205 -6.89 20.25 -3.54
C TYR A 205 -5.96 20.70 -2.40
N ASN A 206 -5.19 21.78 -2.62
CA ASN A 206 -4.21 22.31 -1.68
C ASN A 206 -3.24 21.23 -1.14
N TYR A 207 -2.75 20.33 -2.00
CA TYR A 207 -1.76 19.33 -1.60
C TYR A 207 -0.45 20.00 -1.18
N ASP A 208 0.35 19.33 -0.35
CA ASP A 208 1.63 19.85 0.15
C ASP A 208 2.76 19.69 -0.89
N GLY A 209 2.49 18.94 -1.95
CA GLY A 209 3.41 18.66 -3.03
C GLY A 209 2.91 17.49 -3.88
N VAL A 210 3.85 16.77 -4.50
CA VAL A 210 3.56 15.53 -5.25
C VAL A 210 4.68 14.50 -5.05
N ASN A 211 4.33 13.23 -5.25
CA ASN A 211 5.28 12.15 -5.45
C ASN A 211 5.22 11.70 -6.92
N ILE A 212 6.30 11.89 -7.69
CA ILE A 212 6.36 11.47 -9.08
C ILE A 212 6.93 10.05 -9.15
N ASP A 213 6.15 9.14 -9.69
CA ASP A 213 6.47 7.72 -9.77
C ASP A 213 6.37 7.24 -11.23
N PHE A 214 7.31 7.71 -12.05
CA PHE A 214 7.35 7.37 -13.47
C PHE A 214 8.21 6.15 -13.68
N GLU A 215 7.58 4.99 -13.83
CA GLU A 215 8.25 3.70 -13.97
C GLU A 215 8.26 3.20 -15.42
N PHE A 216 9.18 2.29 -15.73
CA PHE A 216 9.34 1.66 -17.04
C PHE A 216 9.47 2.68 -18.19
N ILE A 217 10.02 3.87 -17.90
CA ILE A 217 10.33 4.89 -18.89
C ILE A 217 11.64 4.53 -19.61
N PRO A 218 11.68 4.55 -20.96
CA PRO A 218 12.86 4.08 -21.69
C PRO A 218 14.12 4.92 -21.41
N PRO A 219 15.32 4.32 -21.44
CA PRO A 219 16.57 5.05 -21.13
C PRO A 219 16.84 6.27 -22.00
N TRP A 220 16.42 6.24 -23.26
CA TRP A 220 16.59 7.36 -24.19
C TRP A 220 15.75 8.60 -23.81
N THR A 221 14.80 8.47 -22.87
CA THR A 221 14.02 9.59 -22.31
C THR A 221 14.70 10.32 -21.15
N ARG A 222 15.91 9.90 -20.73
CA ARG A 222 16.67 10.45 -19.57
C ARG A 222 16.67 11.97 -19.47
N ASN A 223 17.03 12.66 -20.55
CA ASN A 223 17.06 14.13 -20.58
C ASN A 223 15.65 14.74 -20.52
N GLY A 224 14.68 14.05 -21.12
CA GLY A 224 13.26 14.42 -21.09
C GLY A 224 12.67 14.35 -19.70
N TYR A 225 12.92 13.26 -18.98
CA TYR A 225 12.52 13.10 -17.58
C TYR A 225 13.16 14.16 -16.68
N THR A 226 14.46 14.40 -16.82
CA THR A 226 15.16 15.45 -16.06
C THR A 226 14.53 16.83 -16.32
N ARG A 227 14.21 17.18 -17.57
CA ARG A 227 13.54 18.45 -17.91
C ARG A 227 12.13 18.53 -17.34
N PHE A 228 11.38 17.43 -17.35
CA PHE A 228 10.05 17.38 -16.75
C PHE A 228 10.11 17.69 -15.25
N ILE A 229 11.02 17.05 -14.51
CA ILE A 229 11.20 17.31 -13.07
C ILE A 229 11.68 18.75 -12.83
N GLN A 230 12.59 19.27 -13.65
CA GLN A 230 13.03 20.67 -13.57
C GLN A 230 11.87 21.67 -13.75
N GLU A 231 11.07 21.51 -14.80
CA GLU A 231 9.94 22.41 -15.11
C GLU A 231 8.86 22.35 -14.03
N LEU A 232 8.56 21.14 -13.53
CA LEU A 232 7.61 20.94 -12.43
C LEU A 232 8.12 21.55 -11.12
N SER A 233 9.38 21.32 -10.77
CA SER A 233 10.06 21.86 -9.58
C SER A 233 9.99 23.35 -9.49
N LYS A 234 10.28 24.03 -10.60
CA LYS A 234 10.17 25.49 -10.66
C LYS A 234 8.78 25.97 -10.25
N LYS A 235 7.71 25.42 -10.86
CA LYS A 235 6.34 25.89 -10.59
C LYS A 235 5.83 25.51 -9.20
N LEU A 236 6.21 24.35 -8.67
CA LEU A 236 5.80 23.93 -7.33
C LEU A 236 6.55 24.71 -6.23
N ARG A 237 7.85 24.98 -6.40
CA ARG A 237 8.63 25.77 -5.43
C ARG A 237 8.18 27.23 -5.34
N GLU A 238 7.76 27.83 -6.46
CA GLU A 238 7.13 29.16 -6.48
C GLU A 238 5.84 29.23 -5.62
N ARG A 239 5.27 28.07 -5.27
CA ARG A 239 4.06 27.91 -4.47
C ARG A 239 4.31 27.26 -3.10
N GLU A 240 5.59 27.14 -2.71
CA GLU A 240 6.01 26.49 -1.47
C GLU A 240 5.55 25.02 -1.37
N LYS A 241 5.46 24.33 -2.51
CA LYS A 241 5.05 22.92 -2.61
C LYS A 241 6.25 22.01 -2.88
N LYS A 242 6.22 20.81 -2.28
CA LYS A 242 7.30 19.82 -2.34
C LYS A 242 7.25 18.97 -3.61
N ILE A 243 8.41 18.49 -4.04
CA ILE A 243 8.56 17.42 -5.03
C ILE A 243 9.37 16.29 -4.46
N THR A 244 8.74 15.12 -4.43
CA THR A 244 9.42 13.86 -4.17
C THR A 244 9.35 13.01 -5.43
N ILE A 245 10.38 12.19 -5.67
CA ILE A 245 10.40 11.27 -6.82
C ILE A 245 10.71 9.85 -6.34
N ALA A 246 10.05 8.86 -6.93
CA ALA A 246 10.42 7.45 -6.79
C ALA A 246 11.25 7.02 -7.99
N VAL A 247 12.35 6.29 -7.75
CA VAL A 247 13.27 5.86 -8.80
C VAL A 247 13.72 4.42 -8.57
N PHE A 248 13.98 3.70 -9.67
CA PHE A 248 14.62 2.40 -9.57
C PHE A 248 16.05 2.55 -9.03
N PRO A 249 16.51 1.58 -8.22
CA PRO A 249 17.91 1.44 -7.83
C PRO A 249 18.83 1.24 -9.05
N LYS A 250 20.14 1.36 -8.83
CA LYS A 250 21.16 1.40 -9.89
C LYS A 250 22.02 0.15 -9.94
N ILE A 251 22.36 -0.39 -8.78
CA ILE A 251 23.20 -1.57 -8.65
C ILE A 251 22.36 -2.81 -8.90
N ASP A 252 22.83 -3.65 -9.81
CA ASP A 252 22.20 -4.93 -10.17
C ASP A 252 20.71 -4.78 -10.58
N VAL A 253 20.46 -3.75 -11.39
CA VAL A 253 19.18 -3.43 -12.06
C VAL A 253 19.47 -3.16 -13.54
N SER A 254 18.62 -3.68 -14.43
CA SER A 254 18.83 -3.56 -15.88
C SER A 254 18.76 -2.10 -16.33
N LEU A 255 19.54 -1.77 -17.37
CA LEU A 255 19.55 -0.41 -17.93
C LEU A 255 18.16 0.03 -18.40
N GLU A 256 17.33 -0.88 -18.90
CA GLU A 256 15.96 -0.60 -19.33
C GLU A 256 15.08 -0.04 -18.21
N LEU A 257 15.30 -0.47 -16.96
CA LEU A 257 14.55 0.03 -15.81
C LEU A 257 15.18 1.31 -15.26
N GLN A 258 16.49 1.32 -15.03
CA GLN A 258 17.14 2.43 -14.30
C GLN A 258 17.65 3.58 -15.18
N GLY A 259 17.83 3.35 -16.48
CA GLY A 259 18.64 4.21 -17.36
C GLY A 259 18.12 5.64 -17.53
N ALA A 260 16.82 5.85 -17.37
CA ALA A 260 16.18 7.16 -17.49
C ALA A 260 16.47 8.10 -16.29
N TYR A 261 16.82 7.57 -15.11
CA TYR A 261 17.02 8.40 -13.92
C TYR A 261 18.45 8.92 -13.85
N ASP A 262 18.64 10.22 -14.09
CA ASP A 262 19.93 10.88 -13.87
C ASP A 262 20.00 11.47 -12.47
N TYR A 263 20.55 10.73 -11.51
CA TYR A 263 20.54 11.16 -10.10
C TYR A 263 21.20 12.53 -9.91
N ALA A 264 22.38 12.74 -10.51
CA ALA A 264 23.10 14.01 -10.42
C ALA A 264 22.30 15.17 -11.03
N ALA A 265 21.65 14.95 -12.16
CA ALA A 265 20.87 16.00 -12.82
C ALA A 265 19.49 16.24 -12.17
N LEU A 266 18.95 15.26 -11.44
CA LEU A 266 17.66 15.36 -10.73
C LEU A 266 17.80 16.04 -9.37
N GLU A 267 18.93 15.83 -8.67
CA GLU A 267 19.19 16.32 -7.30
C GLU A 267 18.77 17.77 -7.03
N PRO A 268 19.08 18.75 -7.91
CA PRO A 268 18.80 20.16 -7.60
C PRO A 268 17.30 20.49 -7.55
N TYR A 269 16.48 19.65 -8.21
CA TYR A 269 15.07 19.92 -8.49
C TYR A 269 14.12 19.19 -7.54
N ILE A 270 14.62 18.34 -6.66
CA ILE A 270 13.79 17.52 -5.77
C ILE A 270 14.03 17.86 -4.30
N ASP A 271 13.00 17.66 -3.49
CA ASP A 271 13.07 17.73 -2.03
C ASP A 271 13.48 16.36 -1.47
N ARG A 272 12.91 15.27 -2.00
CA ARG A 272 13.29 13.89 -1.64
C ARG A 272 13.41 12.99 -2.87
N MET A 273 14.32 12.03 -2.79
CA MET A 273 14.39 10.85 -3.65
C MET A 273 14.03 9.62 -2.82
N VAL A 274 13.01 8.89 -3.24
CA VAL A 274 12.70 7.55 -2.75
C VAL A 274 13.41 6.56 -3.67
N ILE A 275 14.37 5.81 -3.13
CA ILE A 275 14.98 4.70 -3.85
C ILE A 275 14.15 3.44 -3.61
N MET A 276 13.60 2.85 -4.68
CA MET A 276 12.75 1.66 -4.61
C MET A 276 13.58 0.39 -4.43
N THR A 277 14.27 0.28 -3.29
CA THR A 277 15.13 -0.87 -2.94
C THR A 277 14.33 -2.07 -2.46
N TYR A 278 13.41 -2.51 -3.32
CA TYR A 278 12.61 -3.73 -3.20
C TYR A 278 12.38 -4.31 -4.61
N ASP A 279 11.68 -5.44 -4.70
CA ASP A 279 11.50 -6.21 -5.94
C ASP A 279 12.81 -6.64 -6.62
N LYS A 280 13.84 -6.96 -5.82
CA LYS A 280 15.02 -7.64 -6.35
C LYS A 280 14.64 -8.99 -6.98
N HIS A 281 13.66 -9.65 -6.38
CA HIS A 281 12.90 -10.77 -6.94
C HIS A 281 11.42 -10.37 -6.93
N TRP A 282 10.76 -10.44 -8.08
CA TRP A 282 9.40 -9.95 -8.30
C TRP A 282 8.47 -11.07 -8.80
N SER A 283 7.16 -10.80 -8.83
CA SER A 283 6.11 -11.78 -9.11
C SER A 283 6.28 -12.59 -10.42
N THR A 284 6.85 -12.01 -11.48
CA THR A 284 7.08 -12.71 -12.77
C THR A 284 8.54 -13.09 -13.00
N GLY A 285 9.38 -12.85 -12.00
CA GLY A 285 10.79 -13.20 -11.99
C GLY A 285 11.07 -14.49 -11.20
N PRO A 286 12.35 -14.88 -11.11
CA PRO A 286 12.75 -15.99 -10.25
C PRO A 286 12.44 -15.68 -8.77
N ALA A 287 12.12 -16.72 -8.01
CA ALA A 287 11.88 -16.61 -6.58
C ALA A 287 13.16 -16.19 -5.83
N GLY A 288 13.00 -15.45 -4.74
CA GLY A 288 14.10 -15.04 -3.89
C GLY A 288 13.75 -13.88 -2.96
N PRO A 289 14.71 -13.42 -2.15
CA PRO A 289 14.53 -12.31 -1.21
C PRO A 289 14.09 -11.01 -1.89
N ILE A 290 13.10 -10.34 -1.31
CA ILE A 290 12.46 -9.12 -1.87
C ILE A 290 13.43 -7.94 -1.85
N ALA A 291 14.08 -7.72 -0.71
CA ALA A 291 15.03 -6.64 -0.51
C ALA A 291 16.25 -7.15 0.30
N PRO A 292 17.17 -7.90 -0.34
CA PRO A 292 18.38 -8.40 0.31
C PRO A 292 19.21 -7.24 0.89
N ILE A 293 19.66 -7.35 2.14
CA ILE A 293 20.29 -6.24 2.86
C ILE A 293 21.58 -5.73 2.19
N ASP A 294 22.37 -6.62 1.57
CA ASP A 294 23.60 -6.29 0.87
C ASP A 294 23.31 -5.43 -0.37
N TRP A 295 22.37 -5.86 -1.20
CA TRP A 295 21.91 -5.13 -2.37
C TRP A 295 21.27 -3.78 -2.01
N VAL A 296 20.51 -3.72 -0.92
CA VAL A 296 19.96 -2.46 -0.37
C VAL A 296 21.11 -1.51 0.01
N GLU A 297 22.09 -1.98 0.77
CA GLU A 297 23.22 -1.16 1.22
C GLU A 297 24.11 -0.67 0.05
N GLU A 298 24.35 -1.51 -0.95
CA GLU A 298 25.09 -1.13 -2.17
C GLU A 298 24.37 0.00 -2.93
N ASN A 299 23.04 -0.08 -3.04
CA ASN A 299 22.25 0.96 -3.69
C ASN A 299 22.19 2.26 -2.87
N ILE A 300 22.19 2.18 -1.54
CA ILE A 300 22.35 3.37 -0.69
C ILE A 300 23.70 4.04 -0.98
N LYS A 301 24.81 3.28 -0.94
CA LYS A 301 26.16 3.82 -1.18
C LYS A 301 26.26 4.49 -2.55
N TYR A 302 25.79 3.84 -3.60
CA TYR A 302 25.78 4.41 -4.94
C TYR A 302 24.96 5.71 -5.00
N THR A 303 23.78 5.72 -4.39
CA THR A 303 22.90 6.89 -4.42
C THR A 303 23.53 8.09 -3.72
N LEU A 304 24.23 7.86 -2.60
CA LEU A 304 24.92 8.89 -1.82
C LEU A 304 26.11 9.54 -2.55
N GLU A 305 26.59 8.97 -3.66
CA GLU A 305 27.57 9.65 -4.52
C GLU A 305 26.97 10.86 -5.26
N TYR A 306 25.64 10.91 -5.41
CA TYR A 306 24.94 11.91 -6.21
C TYR A 306 23.86 12.66 -5.44
N ILE A 307 23.23 12.03 -4.45
CA ILE A 307 22.11 12.57 -3.68
C ILE A 307 22.55 12.71 -2.22
N PRO A 308 22.47 13.92 -1.63
CA PRO A 308 22.73 14.11 -0.21
C PRO A 308 21.82 13.24 0.67
N ALA A 309 22.34 12.77 1.80
CA ALA A 309 21.61 11.87 2.70
C ALA A 309 20.31 12.48 3.22
N GLU A 310 20.28 13.80 3.44
CA GLU A 310 19.10 14.57 3.87
C GLU A 310 17.98 14.66 2.80
N LYS A 311 18.25 14.22 1.57
CA LYS A 311 17.24 14.08 0.51
C LYS A 311 16.84 12.64 0.25
N LEU A 312 17.50 11.66 0.86
CA LEU A 312 17.30 10.25 0.54
C LEU A 312 16.32 9.57 1.51
N LEU A 313 15.23 9.02 0.95
CA LEU A 313 14.32 8.13 1.64
C LEU A 313 14.54 6.70 1.14
N LEU A 314 14.73 5.76 2.06
CA LEU A 314 14.88 4.35 1.73
C LEU A 314 13.52 3.69 1.50
N GLY A 315 13.31 3.08 0.34
CA GLY A 315 12.12 2.28 0.06
C GLY A 315 12.10 1.01 0.91
N ILE A 316 11.03 0.81 1.69
CA ILE A 316 10.80 -0.35 2.54
C ILE A 316 9.60 -1.12 1.99
N ALA A 317 9.86 -2.34 1.51
CA ALA A 317 8.81 -3.29 1.20
C ALA A 317 8.19 -3.85 2.48
N ASN A 318 6.87 -3.98 2.46
CA ASN A 318 6.06 -4.55 3.52
C ASN A 318 5.17 -5.66 2.95
N TYR A 319 5.78 -6.52 2.15
CA TYR A 319 5.14 -7.63 1.44
C TYR A 319 6.17 -8.70 1.13
N GLY A 320 5.71 -9.77 0.52
CA GLY A 320 6.47 -10.88 -0.01
C GLY A 320 5.77 -11.48 -1.22
N TYR A 321 6.35 -12.56 -1.74
CA TYR A 321 5.68 -13.37 -2.74
C TYR A 321 5.71 -14.85 -2.37
N ASP A 322 4.62 -15.52 -2.69
CA ASP A 322 4.49 -16.97 -2.72
C ASP A 322 4.58 -17.44 -4.17
N TRP A 323 5.74 -17.99 -4.55
CA TRP A 323 5.98 -18.48 -5.90
C TRP A 323 5.53 -19.92 -6.06
N SER A 324 4.69 -20.14 -7.08
CA SER A 324 4.37 -21.46 -7.60
C SER A 324 4.49 -21.46 -9.11
N SER A 325 5.07 -22.51 -9.69
CA SER A 325 5.24 -22.63 -11.15
C SER A 325 5.86 -21.37 -11.82
N SER A 326 6.80 -20.72 -11.14
CA SER A 326 7.48 -19.47 -11.58
C SER A 326 6.62 -18.20 -11.59
N LEU A 327 5.48 -18.18 -10.89
CA LEU A 327 4.67 -16.98 -10.65
C LEU A 327 4.49 -16.76 -9.15
N GLY A 328 4.89 -15.58 -8.70
CA GLY A 328 4.75 -15.09 -7.33
C GLY A 328 3.41 -14.40 -7.13
N LYS A 329 2.66 -14.85 -6.12
CA LYS A 329 1.48 -14.17 -5.60
C LYS A 329 1.88 -13.21 -4.50
N ASP A 330 1.48 -11.94 -4.59
CA ASP A 330 1.69 -10.94 -3.54
C ASP A 330 1.04 -11.38 -2.22
N ILE A 331 1.80 -11.29 -1.13
CA ILE A 331 1.35 -11.63 0.22
C ILE A 331 1.93 -10.63 1.23
N SER A 332 1.20 -10.36 2.30
CA SER A 332 1.71 -9.69 3.49
C SER A 332 2.51 -10.64 4.39
N ALA A 333 3.30 -10.09 5.32
CA ALA A 333 3.97 -10.88 6.36
C ALA A 333 2.97 -11.68 7.21
N LYS A 334 1.79 -11.12 7.47
CA LYS A 334 0.70 -11.80 8.19
C LYS A 334 0.20 -13.01 7.42
N GLU A 335 -0.03 -12.87 6.12
CA GLU A 335 -0.44 -13.99 5.25
C GLU A 335 0.65 -15.05 5.14
N ALA A 336 1.92 -14.65 4.99
CA ALA A 336 3.04 -15.59 4.97
C ALA A 336 3.09 -16.48 6.21
N LYS A 337 2.95 -15.89 7.41
CA LYS A 337 2.88 -16.63 8.68
C LYS A 337 1.69 -17.60 8.75
N ILE A 338 0.54 -17.20 8.21
CA ILE A 338 -0.66 -18.07 8.14
C ILE A 338 -0.41 -19.25 7.19
N ILE A 339 0.10 -18.99 5.98
CA ILE A 339 0.41 -20.02 4.98
C ILE A 339 1.40 -21.03 5.55
N ALA A 340 2.47 -20.57 6.20
CA ALA A 340 3.45 -21.46 6.83
C ALA A 340 2.79 -22.38 7.87
N ARG A 341 1.96 -21.82 8.77
CA ARG A 341 1.26 -22.60 9.80
C ARG A 341 0.29 -23.62 9.20
N GLU A 342 -0.53 -23.22 8.23
CA GLU A 342 -1.54 -24.08 7.61
C GLU A 342 -0.92 -25.25 6.84
N ASN A 343 0.29 -25.08 6.31
CA ASN A 343 1.01 -26.11 5.56
C ASN A 343 2.08 -26.83 6.40
N GLY A 344 2.18 -26.56 7.70
CA GLY A 344 3.19 -27.15 8.58
C GLY A 344 4.63 -26.83 8.17
N ALA A 345 4.85 -25.71 7.49
CA ALA A 345 6.16 -25.28 7.02
C ALA A 345 6.91 -24.51 8.12
N GLU A 346 8.19 -24.83 8.27
CA GLU A 346 9.10 -24.07 9.12
C GLU A 346 9.56 -22.80 8.40
N ILE A 347 9.37 -21.64 9.03
CA ILE A 347 9.95 -20.40 8.54
C ILE A 347 11.45 -20.41 8.87
N ASN A 348 12.27 -20.26 7.85
CA ASN A 348 13.72 -20.22 7.92
C ASN A 348 14.21 -18.77 7.75
N TRP A 349 15.48 -18.54 8.09
CA TRP A 349 16.15 -17.24 7.95
C TRP A 349 17.39 -17.37 7.08
N ASP A 350 17.51 -16.52 6.07
CA ASP A 350 18.73 -16.41 5.29
C ASP A 350 19.62 -15.29 5.86
N ASP A 351 20.74 -15.67 6.48
CA ASP A 351 21.67 -14.71 7.12
C ASP A 351 22.36 -13.78 6.12
N LYS A 352 22.42 -14.14 4.83
CA LYS A 352 23.05 -13.30 3.82
C LYS A 352 22.14 -12.13 3.43
N SER A 353 20.90 -12.43 3.06
CA SER A 353 19.91 -11.42 2.67
C SER A 353 19.24 -10.75 3.86
N GLN A 354 19.32 -11.34 5.06
CA GLN A 354 18.55 -10.95 6.24
C GLN A 354 17.04 -10.97 5.96
N SER A 355 16.59 -12.02 5.29
CA SER A 355 15.18 -12.22 4.90
C SER A 355 14.67 -13.59 5.36
N PRO A 356 13.42 -13.67 5.83
CA PRO A 356 12.76 -14.94 6.10
C PRO A 356 12.24 -15.59 4.82
N TYR A 357 12.22 -16.92 4.82
CA TYR A 357 11.67 -17.71 3.73
C TYR A 357 11.14 -19.05 4.22
N PHE A 358 10.32 -19.73 3.40
CA PHE A 358 9.97 -21.12 3.63
C PHE A 358 9.54 -21.81 2.33
N TYR A 359 9.48 -23.13 2.41
CA TYR A 359 8.98 -23.98 1.33
C TYR A 359 7.79 -24.78 1.83
N TYR A 360 6.83 -25.00 0.95
CA TYR A 360 5.76 -25.95 1.22
C TYR A 360 5.28 -26.62 -0.07
N GLN A 361 4.43 -27.63 0.09
CA GLN A 361 3.77 -28.30 -1.03
C GLN A 361 2.26 -28.22 -0.81
N ASP A 362 1.53 -27.72 -1.80
CA ASP A 362 0.07 -27.56 -1.70
C ASP A 362 -0.66 -28.92 -1.83
N SER A 363 -1.98 -28.92 -1.68
CA SER A 363 -2.81 -30.13 -1.82
C SER A 363 -2.75 -30.78 -3.21
N ASN A 364 -2.27 -30.08 -4.23
CA ASN A 364 -2.10 -30.56 -5.60
C ASN A 364 -0.67 -31.04 -5.89
N ASN A 365 0.18 -31.15 -4.86
CA ASN A 365 1.60 -31.48 -4.97
C ASN A 365 2.44 -30.42 -5.71
N ILE A 366 1.95 -29.19 -5.84
CA ILE A 366 2.72 -28.07 -6.41
C ILE A 366 3.68 -27.57 -5.33
N LYS A 367 4.93 -27.34 -5.70
CA LYS A 367 5.94 -26.77 -4.80
C LYS A 367 5.81 -25.26 -4.79
N HIS A 368 5.89 -24.71 -3.58
CA HIS A 368 5.88 -23.29 -3.32
C HIS A 368 7.17 -22.86 -2.63
N GLU A 369 7.65 -21.68 -3.01
CA GLU A 369 8.78 -20.98 -2.39
C GLU A 369 8.30 -19.60 -1.98
N VAL A 370 8.41 -19.28 -0.69
CA VAL A 370 7.89 -18.03 -0.13
C VAL A 370 9.03 -17.22 0.45
N TRP A 371 9.15 -15.96 0.04
CA TRP A 371 10.02 -14.96 0.65
C TRP A 371 9.20 -13.73 0.99
N PHE A 372 9.45 -13.14 2.16
CA PHE A 372 8.68 -11.98 2.62
C PHE A 372 9.50 -11.04 3.50
N GLU A 373 9.04 -9.81 3.68
CA GLU A 373 9.63 -8.86 4.63
C GLU A 373 8.97 -8.99 6.00
N SER A 374 9.73 -9.38 7.03
CA SER A 374 9.28 -9.39 8.43
C SER A 374 9.69 -8.12 9.18
N SER A 375 9.17 -7.95 10.40
CA SER A 375 9.59 -6.88 11.31
C SER A 375 11.08 -6.97 11.66
N ALA A 376 11.64 -8.19 11.76
CA ALA A 376 13.08 -8.38 11.93
C ALA A 376 13.88 -7.94 10.69
N ALA A 377 13.47 -8.34 9.49
CA ALA A 377 14.13 -7.93 8.23
C ALA A 377 14.07 -6.41 8.04
N THR A 378 12.94 -5.80 8.41
CA THR A 378 12.76 -4.34 8.41
C THR A 378 13.76 -3.67 9.34
N ALA A 379 13.95 -4.18 10.57
CA ALA A 379 14.85 -3.57 11.55
C ALA A 379 16.30 -3.45 11.03
N PHE A 380 16.81 -4.46 10.31
CA PHE A 380 18.13 -4.38 9.66
C PHE A 380 18.21 -3.22 8.65
N LYS A 381 17.15 -3.00 7.87
CA LYS A 381 17.08 -1.89 6.90
C LYS A 381 16.98 -0.54 7.60
N LEU A 382 16.24 -0.44 8.71
CA LEU A 382 16.18 0.78 9.52
C LEU A 382 17.54 1.13 10.16
N GLN A 383 18.35 0.13 10.51
CA GLN A 383 19.72 0.37 10.93
C GLN A 383 20.58 0.99 9.83
N LEU A 384 20.36 0.65 8.55
CA LEU A 384 21.05 1.31 7.43
C LEU A 384 20.66 2.79 7.30
N VAL A 385 19.38 3.13 7.51
CA VAL A 385 18.91 4.53 7.53
C VAL A 385 19.73 5.35 8.54
N ASN A 386 19.94 4.80 9.73
CA ASN A 386 20.74 5.46 10.77
C ASN A 386 22.24 5.45 10.47
N LYS A 387 22.78 4.32 10.01
CA LYS A 387 24.20 4.15 9.65
C LYS A 387 24.65 5.18 8.61
N TYR A 388 23.80 5.44 7.61
CA TYR A 388 24.08 6.37 6.53
C TYR A 388 23.48 7.76 6.73
N ASN A 389 22.86 8.00 7.89
CA ASN A 389 22.19 9.25 8.23
C ASN A 389 21.18 9.72 7.16
N LEU A 390 20.45 8.77 6.57
CA LEU A 390 19.42 9.06 5.56
C LEU A 390 18.30 9.88 6.18
N GLN A 391 17.57 10.63 5.36
CA GLN A 391 16.46 11.45 5.84
C GLN A 391 15.35 10.60 6.44
N GLY A 392 15.13 9.39 5.91
CA GLY A 392 14.05 8.54 6.39
C GLY A 392 13.71 7.36 5.49
N ILE A 393 12.45 6.94 5.51
CA ILE A 393 11.92 5.80 4.76
C ILE A 393 10.65 6.14 3.98
N ALA A 394 10.37 5.34 2.96
CA ALA A 394 9.09 5.30 2.25
C ALA A 394 8.54 3.87 2.25
N ILE A 395 7.35 3.65 2.81
CA ILE A 395 6.78 2.32 3.04
C ILE A 395 5.86 1.96 1.88
N TRP A 396 6.23 0.92 1.12
CA TRP A 396 5.35 0.25 0.17
C TRP A 396 4.81 -1.05 0.79
N ARG A 397 3.58 -1.07 1.29
CA ARG A 397 2.57 0.00 1.31
C ARG A 397 1.81 0.01 2.65
N LEU A 398 1.08 1.08 2.92
CA LEU A 398 0.24 1.16 4.11
C LEU A 398 -0.87 0.11 4.07
N GLY A 399 -1.12 -0.54 5.21
CA GLY A 399 -2.15 -1.58 5.35
C GLY A 399 -1.61 -3.01 5.43
N ASN A 400 -0.34 -3.25 5.06
CA ASN A 400 0.27 -4.58 5.17
C ASN A 400 1.04 -4.83 6.49
N GLY A 401 1.32 -3.78 7.27
CA GLY A 401 2.21 -3.84 8.43
C GLY A 401 1.52 -4.34 9.70
N THR A 402 2.25 -5.10 10.51
CA THR A 402 1.83 -5.50 11.87
C THR A 402 2.19 -4.44 12.90
N ASP A 403 1.69 -4.57 14.13
CA ASP A 403 2.08 -3.69 15.24
C ASP A 403 3.59 -3.80 15.51
N GLU A 404 4.19 -4.98 15.35
CA GLU A 404 5.64 -5.15 15.51
C GLU A 404 6.43 -4.34 14.48
N PHE A 405 5.95 -4.25 13.24
CA PHE A 405 6.57 -3.46 12.17
C PHE A 405 6.61 -1.97 12.56
N TRP A 406 5.48 -1.42 13.01
CA TRP A 406 5.41 -0.04 13.48
C TRP A 406 6.23 0.19 14.75
N ASN A 407 6.29 -0.78 15.67
CA ASN A 407 7.17 -0.69 16.84
C ASN A 407 8.65 -0.62 16.46
N LYS A 408 9.09 -1.27 15.37
CA LYS A 408 10.46 -1.10 14.87
C LYS A 408 10.68 0.31 14.32
N ILE A 409 9.72 0.89 13.60
CA ILE A 409 9.80 2.29 13.14
C ILE A 409 9.93 3.22 14.35
N GLN A 410 9.04 3.10 15.33
CA GLN A 410 9.09 3.89 16.56
C GLN A 410 10.42 3.74 17.30
N LYS A 411 10.97 2.52 17.42
CA LYS A 411 12.25 2.29 18.14
C LYS A 411 13.44 2.89 17.41
N HIS A 412 13.47 2.81 16.07
CA HIS A 412 14.68 3.10 15.30
C HIS A 412 14.69 4.48 14.64
N LEU A 413 13.53 5.11 14.45
CA LEU A 413 13.38 6.33 13.64
C LEU A 413 12.71 7.50 14.37
N ARG A 414 12.28 7.33 15.63
CA ARG A 414 11.58 8.32 16.43
C ARG A 414 12.17 8.33 17.84
#